data_AF-A0A8J4BVI5-F1
#
_entry.id   AF-A0A8J4BVI5-F1
#
_cell.length_a   1.000
_cell.length_b   1.000
_cell.length_c   1.000
_cell.angle_alpha   90.00
_cell.angle_beta   90.00
_cell.angle_gamma   90.00
#
_symmetry.space_group_name_H-M   'P 1'
#
loop_
_entity.id
_entity.type
_entity.pdbx_description
1 polymer ?
#
loop_
_entity_poly.entity_id
_entity_poly.type
_entity_poly.pdbx_seq_one_letter_code
_entity_poly.pdbx_strand_id
1 'polypeptide(L)'
;MNCIIQTTCKTPVRHCSRKCAVGAQVARLRVCTSKRAIPCGALRREIERVSFADVYLAMQERVATNGTLPKMDGLVMVESIRNLEHAQRSLGLIARHVASKRELAGALELDWPVRKKWLSRICEMALRLPNGKPLILDVFANADTFALSTYFAAETLEQLAAQGAELALLTRLVELFRSKRPAGDKGVAAAYHRLLAVVRERKDEGATKAATAALKEYLMAPPVEVPPAAAAAPAAVVASA
;
A
#
# COMPACT_ATOMS: atom_id res chain seq x y z
N MET A 1 15.35 38.43 -17.32
CA MET A 1 16.78 38.14 -17.05
C MET A 1 16.90 36.71 -16.58
N ASN A 2 17.50 35.85 -17.40
CA ASN A 2 17.68 34.42 -17.14
C ASN A 2 19.01 34.21 -16.38
N CYS A 3 18.96 33.49 -15.26
CA CYS A 3 20.15 32.96 -14.60
C CYS A 3 20.25 31.45 -14.83
N ILE A 4 21.30 31.06 -15.55
CA ILE A 4 21.80 29.70 -15.72
C ILE A 4 22.80 29.46 -14.59
N ILE A 5 22.68 28.36 -13.86
CA ILE A 5 23.80 27.81 -13.08
C ILE A 5 23.97 26.33 -13.44
N GLN A 6 25.14 26.05 -14.02
CA GLN A 6 25.68 24.73 -14.31
C GLN A 6 26.12 24.03 -13.01
N THR A 7 25.88 22.73 -12.89
CA THR A 7 26.69 21.86 -12.02
C THR A 7 27.05 20.56 -12.74
N THR A 8 28.27 20.13 -12.49
CA THR A 8 29.13 19.28 -13.32
C THR A 8 28.99 17.79 -13.03
N CYS A 9 29.08 16.96 -14.08
CA CYS A 9 29.20 15.50 -13.98
C CYS A 9 30.60 15.08 -13.47
N LYS A 10 30.64 14.17 -12.50
CA LYS A 10 31.79 13.31 -12.23
C LYS A 10 31.33 11.85 -12.17
N THR A 11 31.75 11.06 -13.16
CA THR A 11 31.73 9.60 -13.12
C THR A 11 33.10 9.09 -12.71
N PRO A 12 33.18 7.95 -12.01
CA PRO A 12 34.20 6.99 -12.36
C PRO A 12 33.62 5.61 -12.67
N VAL A 13 34.09 5.06 -13.79
CA VAL A 13 33.92 3.69 -14.27
C VAL A 13 34.71 2.73 -13.36
N ARG A 14 34.13 1.57 -13.01
CA ARG A 14 34.91 0.30 -12.91
C ARG A 14 34.04 -0.96 -12.78
N HIS A 15 34.33 -1.87 -13.71
CA HIS A 15 34.30 -3.34 -13.66
C HIS A 15 32.97 -4.13 -13.72
N CYS A 16 32.83 -4.75 -14.88
CA CYS A 16 31.95 -5.86 -15.22
C CYS A 16 32.60 -7.18 -14.80
N SER A 17 31.86 -8.04 -14.08
CA SER A 17 32.20 -9.46 -13.92
C SER A 17 30.95 -10.31 -14.02
N ARG A 18 31.03 -11.25 -14.95
CA ARG A 18 30.00 -12.19 -15.42
C ARG A 18 29.46 -13.09 -14.30
N LYS A 19 28.13 -13.29 -14.31
CA LYS A 19 27.44 -14.60 -14.18
C LYS A 19 25.98 -14.39 -14.60
N CYS A 20 25.68 -14.70 -15.85
CA CYS A 20 24.32 -14.78 -16.39
C CYS A 20 24.12 -16.19 -16.95
N ALA A 21 23.24 -16.95 -16.31
CA ALA A 21 22.58 -18.17 -16.78
C ALA A 21 21.40 -18.35 -15.80
N VAL A 22 20.14 -18.54 -16.13
CA VAL A 22 19.40 -18.90 -17.36
C VAL A 22 17.96 -18.42 -17.15
N GLY A 23 17.26 -17.99 -18.22
CA GLY A 23 15.80 -18.09 -18.29
C GLY A 23 14.98 -16.79 -18.19
N ALA A 24 15.02 -15.95 -19.22
CA ALA A 24 13.90 -15.06 -19.55
C ALA A 24 13.99 -14.64 -21.02
N GLN A 25 13.37 -15.42 -21.90
CA GLN A 25 13.03 -14.97 -23.25
C GLN A 25 11.78 -14.09 -23.18
N VAL A 26 11.95 -12.77 -23.05
CA VAL A 26 10.95 -11.79 -23.53
C VAL A 26 11.69 -10.54 -24.02
N ALA A 27 11.34 -10.11 -25.24
CA ALA A 27 11.75 -8.89 -25.94
C ALA A 27 13.19 -8.82 -26.49
N ARG A 28 13.38 -9.33 -27.72
CA ARG A 28 14.44 -8.86 -28.63
C ARG A 28 14.18 -7.39 -29.00
N LEU A 29 14.75 -6.45 -28.26
CA LEU A 29 14.94 -5.07 -28.74
C LEU A 29 16.26 -5.01 -29.51
N ARG A 30 16.18 -4.71 -30.81
CA ARG A 30 17.32 -4.36 -31.66
C ARG A 30 18.11 -3.23 -30.99
N VAL A 31 19.32 -3.54 -30.53
CA VAL A 31 20.31 -2.53 -30.16
C VAL A 31 20.91 -1.98 -31.45
N CYS A 32 20.37 -0.88 -31.94
CA CYS A 32 21.11 -0.03 -32.86
C CYS A 32 22.21 0.67 -32.07
N THR A 33 23.45 0.30 -32.38
CA THR A 33 24.68 0.93 -31.91
C THR A 33 24.73 2.38 -32.38
N SER A 34 24.51 3.34 -31.50
CA SER A 34 24.91 4.73 -31.71
C SER A 34 25.40 5.33 -30.40
N LYS A 35 26.68 5.69 -30.38
CA LYS A 35 27.34 6.39 -29.28
C LYS A 35 26.83 7.83 -29.22
N ARG A 36 25.69 8.06 -28.55
CA ARG A 36 25.31 9.40 -28.07
C ARG A 36 24.76 9.27 -26.66
N ALA A 37 25.37 10.03 -25.74
CA ALA A 37 24.94 10.13 -24.36
C ALA A 37 23.50 10.63 -24.32
N ILE A 38 22.60 9.85 -23.73
CA ILE A 38 21.20 10.22 -23.51
C ILE A 38 21.16 11.10 -22.25
N PRO A 39 20.71 12.36 -22.32
CA PRO A 39 20.56 13.19 -21.13
C PRO A 39 19.50 12.58 -20.20
N CYS A 40 19.79 12.52 -18.89
CA CYS A 40 18.94 11.97 -17.81
C CYS A 40 17.62 12.73 -17.56
N GLY A 41 17.06 13.42 -18.57
CA GLY A 41 15.91 14.30 -18.40
C GLY A 41 14.96 14.33 -19.59
N ALA A 42 14.77 13.24 -20.34
CA ALA A 42 13.76 13.21 -21.43
C ALA A 42 13.42 11.80 -21.95
N LEU A 43 13.27 10.80 -21.08
CA LEU A 43 12.60 9.55 -21.45
C LEU A 43 11.46 9.30 -20.47
N ARG A 44 10.46 10.19 -20.49
CA ARG A 44 9.08 9.73 -20.41
C ARG A 44 8.90 8.81 -21.62
N ARG A 45 9.30 7.55 -21.47
CA ARG A 45 8.86 6.50 -22.39
C ARG A 45 7.34 6.58 -22.34
N GLU A 46 6.72 6.95 -23.44
CA GLU A 46 5.36 6.54 -23.71
C GLU A 46 5.40 5.01 -23.74
N ILE A 47 5.29 4.41 -22.56
CA ILE A 47 5.03 3.00 -22.39
C ILE A 47 3.66 2.84 -23.03
N GLU A 48 3.63 2.18 -24.18
CA GLU A 48 2.42 1.68 -24.80
C GLU A 48 1.52 1.15 -23.67
N ARG A 49 0.35 1.76 -23.49
CA ARG A 49 -0.47 1.57 -22.29
C ARG A 49 -0.92 0.11 -22.24
N VAL A 50 -0.16 -0.73 -21.55
CA VAL A 50 -0.52 -2.13 -21.33
C VAL A 50 -1.90 -2.14 -20.69
N SER A 51 -2.81 -2.94 -21.23
CA SER A 51 -4.16 -3.01 -20.74
C SER A 51 -4.16 -3.55 -19.30
N PHE A 52 -5.08 -3.07 -18.45
CA PHE A 52 -5.21 -3.60 -17.10
C PHE A 52 -5.44 -5.12 -17.12
N ALA A 53 -6.20 -5.63 -18.10
CA ALA A 53 -6.51 -7.04 -18.22
C ALA A 53 -5.24 -7.89 -18.41
N ASP A 54 -4.35 -7.49 -19.32
CA ASP A 54 -3.11 -8.23 -19.59
C ASP A 54 -2.18 -8.23 -18.38
N VAL A 55 -2.02 -7.06 -17.74
CA VAL A 55 -1.22 -6.94 -16.51
C VAL A 55 -1.83 -7.80 -15.40
N TYR A 56 -3.15 -7.71 -15.21
CA TYR A 56 -3.85 -8.45 -14.17
C TYR A 56 -3.73 -9.96 -14.35
N LEU A 57 -3.94 -10.49 -15.56
CA LEU A 57 -3.83 -11.91 -15.85
C LEU A 57 -2.42 -12.42 -15.57
N ALA A 58 -1.39 -11.70 -16.04
CA ALA A 58 0.00 -12.05 -15.76
C ALA A 58 0.31 -12.04 -14.25
N MET A 59 -0.25 -11.10 -13.49
CA MET A 59 -0.07 -11.04 -12.04
C MET A 59 -0.85 -12.12 -11.30
N GLN A 60 -2.06 -12.43 -11.77
CA GLN A 60 -2.89 -13.50 -11.23
C GLN A 60 -2.19 -14.84 -11.37
N GLU A 61 -1.63 -15.14 -12.54
CA GLU A 61 -0.86 -16.37 -12.78
C GLU A 61 0.36 -16.44 -11.86
N ARG A 62 1.12 -15.34 -11.72
CA ARG A 62 2.28 -15.31 -10.81
C ARG A 62 1.93 -15.57 -9.35
N VAL A 63 0.84 -14.98 -8.87
CA VAL A 63 0.39 -15.20 -7.48
C VAL A 63 -0.15 -16.63 -7.32
N ALA A 64 -0.82 -17.18 -8.34
CA ALA A 64 -1.27 -18.58 -8.31
C ALA A 64 -0.10 -19.57 -8.26
N THR A 65 0.98 -19.32 -9.01
CA THR A 65 2.12 -20.24 -9.11
C THR A 65 3.12 -20.07 -7.96
N ASN A 66 3.46 -18.82 -7.61
CA ASN A 66 4.55 -18.50 -6.68
C ASN A 66 4.08 -17.88 -5.36
N GLY A 67 2.78 -17.61 -5.20
CA GLY A 67 2.25 -16.93 -4.02
C GLY A 67 2.76 -15.50 -3.83
N THR A 68 3.39 -14.89 -4.84
CA THR A 68 4.05 -13.59 -4.69
C THR A 68 3.78 -12.63 -5.84
N LEU A 69 3.59 -11.37 -5.49
CA LEU A 69 3.49 -10.24 -6.39
C LEU A 69 4.82 -9.48 -6.39
N PRO A 70 5.59 -9.47 -7.48
CA PRO A 70 6.83 -8.70 -7.56
C PRO A 70 6.59 -7.20 -7.38
N LYS A 71 7.51 -6.51 -6.70
CA LYS A 71 7.41 -5.08 -6.36
C LYS A 71 7.01 -4.19 -7.54
N MET A 72 7.75 -4.31 -8.66
CA MET A 72 7.54 -3.47 -9.84
C MET A 72 6.24 -3.82 -10.54
N ASP A 73 5.95 -5.11 -10.69
CA ASP A 73 4.77 -5.55 -11.42
C ASP A 73 3.48 -5.22 -10.65
N GLY A 74 3.49 -5.33 -9.32
CA GLY A 74 2.39 -4.88 -8.48
C GLY A 74 2.15 -3.38 -8.57
N LEU A 75 3.20 -2.58 -8.72
CA LEU A 75 3.06 -1.13 -8.94
C LEU A 75 2.44 -0.85 -10.32
N VAL A 76 2.90 -1.52 -11.37
CA VAL A 76 2.34 -1.38 -12.73
C VAL A 76 0.86 -1.76 -12.74
N MET A 77 0.48 -2.85 -12.07
CA MET A 77 -0.92 -3.26 -11.92
C MET A 77 -1.75 -2.14 -11.28
N VAL A 78 -1.32 -1.60 -10.14
CA VAL A 78 -2.03 -0.53 -9.45
C VAL A 78 -2.12 0.74 -10.32
N GLU A 79 -1.03 1.13 -10.99
CA GLU A 79 -1.02 2.31 -11.87
C GLU A 79 -1.90 2.15 -13.13
N SER A 80 -2.22 0.92 -13.51
CA SER A 80 -3.12 0.59 -14.61
C SER A 80 -4.61 0.60 -14.24
N ILE A 81 -4.98 0.81 -12.97
CA ILE A 81 -6.38 0.93 -12.55
C ILE A 81 -7.05 2.14 -13.26
N ARG A 82 -8.27 1.93 -13.77
CA ARG A 82 -9.05 2.96 -14.48
C ARG A 82 -10.49 3.08 -14.01
N ASN A 83 -10.99 2.08 -13.29
CA ASN A 83 -12.35 2.03 -12.78
C ASN A 83 -12.37 1.25 -11.44
N LEU A 84 -13.55 1.17 -10.84
CA LEU A 84 -13.75 0.51 -9.55
C LEU A 84 -13.45 -1.00 -9.60
N GLU A 85 -13.88 -1.68 -10.66
CA GLU A 85 -13.67 -3.12 -10.83
C GLU A 85 -12.18 -3.47 -10.87
N HIS A 86 -11.36 -2.67 -11.57
CA HIS A 86 -9.92 -2.86 -11.62
C HIS A 86 -9.30 -2.75 -10.22
N ALA A 87 -9.76 -1.80 -9.41
CA ALA A 87 -9.29 -1.61 -8.05
C ALA A 87 -9.69 -2.79 -7.14
N GLN A 88 -10.94 -3.25 -7.23
CA GLN A 88 -11.43 -4.42 -6.48
C GLN A 88 -10.64 -5.69 -6.83
N ARG A 89 -10.41 -5.94 -8.12
CA ARG A 89 -9.60 -7.07 -8.59
C ARG A 89 -8.17 -7.01 -8.08
N SER A 90 -7.57 -5.82 -8.11
CA SER A 90 -6.22 -5.56 -7.59
C SER A 90 -6.13 -5.82 -6.09
N LEU A 91 -7.11 -5.34 -5.29
CA LEU A 91 -7.18 -5.62 -3.86
C LEU A 91 -7.31 -7.12 -3.57
N GLY A 92 -8.16 -7.84 -4.31
CA GLY A 92 -8.29 -9.29 -4.17
C GLY A 92 -6.98 -10.04 -4.45
N LEU A 93 -6.18 -9.56 -5.40
CA LEU A 93 -4.88 -10.16 -5.70
C LEU A 93 -3.84 -9.85 -4.61
N ILE A 94 -3.83 -8.61 -4.09
CA ILE A 94 -2.98 -8.23 -2.96
C ILE A 94 -3.32 -9.05 -1.72
N ALA A 95 -4.60 -9.29 -1.44
CA ALA A 95 -5.03 -10.13 -0.33
C ALA A 95 -4.49 -11.57 -0.46
N ARG A 96 -4.52 -12.15 -1.67
CA ARG A 96 -3.90 -13.47 -1.92
C ARG A 96 -2.39 -13.46 -1.71
N HIS A 97 -1.69 -12.44 -2.20
CA HIS A 97 -0.25 -12.26 -1.95
C HIS A 97 0.06 -12.17 -0.45
N VAL A 98 -0.73 -11.41 0.33
CA VAL A 98 -0.57 -11.31 1.79
C VAL A 98 -0.81 -12.66 2.45
N ALA A 99 -1.86 -13.39 2.05
CA ALA A 99 -2.16 -14.72 2.58
C ALA A 99 -1.00 -15.70 2.33
N SER A 100 -0.46 -15.76 1.12
CA SER A 100 0.71 -16.59 0.81
C SER A 100 1.97 -16.18 1.59
N LYS A 101 2.15 -14.88 1.86
CA LYS A 101 3.29 -14.37 2.64
C LYS A 101 3.16 -14.65 4.14
N ARG A 102 1.96 -14.82 4.68
CA ARG A 102 1.74 -15.17 6.10
C ARG A 102 2.35 -16.52 6.47
N GLU A 103 2.38 -17.46 5.53
CA GLU A 103 3.00 -18.78 5.70
C GLU A 103 4.53 -18.72 5.82
N LEU A 104 5.15 -17.56 5.52
CA LEU A 104 6.59 -17.36 5.55
C LEU A 104 6.97 -16.42 6.71
N ALA A 105 7.66 -16.96 7.72
CA ALA A 105 8.06 -16.21 8.90
C ALA A 105 8.83 -14.91 8.56
N GLY A 106 8.34 -13.78 9.07
CA GLY A 106 8.95 -12.45 8.90
C GLY A 106 8.83 -11.84 7.50
N ALA A 107 8.18 -12.52 6.55
CA ALA A 107 8.07 -12.04 5.18
C ALA A 107 7.10 -10.86 5.04
N LEU A 108 6.10 -10.76 5.92
CA LEU A 108 5.11 -9.67 5.90
C LEU A 108 5.74 -8.32 6.31
N GLU A 109 6.64 -8.34 7.27
CA GLU A 109 7.30 -7.16 7.82
C GLU A 109 8.25 -6.57 6.79
N LEU A 110 9.02 -7.43 6.11
CA LEU A 110 9.92 -7.04 5.02
C LEU A 110 9.17 -6.47 3.80
N ASP A 111 7.99 -7.00 3.51
CA ASP A 111 7.18 -6.61 2.35
C ASP A 111 6.28 -5.38 2.63
N TRP A 112 6.14 -4.97 3.89
CA TRP A 112 5.28 -3.83 4.27
C TRP A 112 5.56 -2.54 3.50
N PRO A 113 6.82 -2.08 3.32
CA PRO A 113 7.09 -0.85 2.56
C PRO A 113 6.61 -0.89 1.11
N VAL A 114 6.49 -2.09 0.53
CA VAL A 114 5.98 -2.30 -0.83
C VAL A 114 4.45 -2.31 -0.80
N ARG A 115 3.82 -3.11 0.06
CA ARG A 115 2.35 -3.16 0.19
C ARG A 115 1.75 -1.80 0.53
N LYS A 116 2.38 -1.07 1.45
CA LYS A 116 1.99 0.29 1.81
C LYS A 116 1.86 1.17 0.57
N LYS A 117 2.83 1.13 -0.35
CA LYS A 117 2.80 1.93 -1.58
C LYS A 117 1.63 1.53 -2.48
N TRP A 118 1.38 0.23 -2.65
CA TRP A 118 0.26 -0.26 -3.44
C TRP A 118 -1.08 0.19 -2.85
N LEU A 119 -1.29 -0.03 -1.55
CA LEU A 119 -2.54 0.31 -0.87
C LEU A 119 -2.77 1.82 -0.83
N SER A 120 -1.77 2.63 -0.46
CA SER A 120 -1.86 4.09 -0.51
C SER A 120 -2.20 4.60 -1.91
N ARG A 121 -1.61 4.00 -2.94
CA ARG A 121 -1.88 4.37 -4.33
C ARG A 121 -3.29 3.98 -4.77
N ILE A 122 -3.79 2.80 -4.37
CA ILE A 122 -5.18 2.40 -4.59
C ILE A 122 -6.14 3.39 -3.91
N CYS A 123 -5.87 3.79 -2.66
CA CYS A 123 -6.70 4.78 -1.97
C CYS A 123 -6.72 6.14 -2.67
N GLU A 124 -5.57 6.62 -3.15
CA GLU A 124 -5.48 7.84 -3.97
C GLU A 124 -6.30 7.73 -5.26
N MET A 125 -6.19 6.61 -5.98
CA MET A 125 -6.92 6.40 -7.22
C MET A 125 -8.43 6.28 -6.97
N ALA A 126 -8.82 5.56 -5.92
CA ALA A 126 -10.20 5.39 -5.51
C ALA A 126 -10.86 6.72 -5.16
N LEU A 127 -10.14 7.66 -4.53
CA LEU A 127 -10.66 8.99 -4.24
C LEU A 127 -11.05 9.77 -5.51
N ARG A 128 -10.36 9.52 -6.63
CA ARG A 128 -10.62 10.18 -7.93
C ARG A 128 -11.70 9.49 -8.76
N LEU A 129 -12.08 8.26 -8.41
CA LEU A 129 -13.08 7.50 -9.15
C LEU A 129 -14.50 7.84 -8.64
N PRO A 130 -15.51 7.88 -9.54
CA PRO A 130 -16.89 7.95 -9.10
C PRO A 130 -17.21 6.71 -8.25
N ASN A 131 -17.81 6.92 -7.07
CA ASN A 131 -18.12 5.86 -6.12
C ASN A 131 -16.92 5.03 -5.62
N GLY A 132 -15.70 5.57 -5.64
CA GLY A 132 -14.51 4.87 -5.14
C GLY A 132 -14.31 4.93 -3.62
N LYS A 133 -15.02 5.82 -2.90
CA LYS A 133 -14.91 5.98 -1.44
C LYS A 133 -15.14 4.67 -0.65
N PRO A 134 -16.14 3.82 -0.96
CA PRO A 134 -16.33 2.54 -0.29
C PRO A 134 -15.10 1.63 -0.36
N LEU A 135 -14.35 1.67 -1.46
CA LEU A 135 -13.14 0.86 -1.62
C LEU A 135 -12.02 1.26 -0.65
N ILE A 136 -11.93 2.55 -0.33
CA ILE A 136 -11.02 3.03 0.72
C ILE A 136 -11.44 2.43 2.06
N LEU A 137 -12.73 2.50 2.38
CA LEU A 137 -13.26 1.94 3.63
C LEU A 137 -13.05 0.42 3.72
N ASP A 138 -13.19 -0.31 2.61
CA ASP A 138 -12.97 -1.75 2.54
C ASP A 138 -11.54 -2.14 2.91
N VAL A 139 -10.53 -1.34 2.54
CA VAL A 139 -9.13 -1.58 2.94
C VAL A 139 -9.00 -1.55 4.47
N PHE A 140 -9.62 -0.59 5.14
CA PHE A 140 -9.54 -0.46 6.60
C PHE A 140 -10.47 -1.43 7.33
N ALA A 141 -11.63 -1.76 6.76
CA ALA A 141 -12.53 -2.78 7.28
C ALA A 141 -11.89 -4.18 7.23
N ASN A 142 -10.93 -4.39 6.33
CA ASN A 142 -10.17 -5.64 6.19
C ASN A 142 -8.70 -5.46 6.60
N ALA A 143 -8.44 -4.65 7.63
CA ALA A 143 -7.09 -4.32 8.08
C ALA A 143 -6.20 -5.55 8.34
N ASP A 144 -6.78 -6.61 8.90
CA ASP A 144 -6.08 -7.87 9.13
C ASP A 144 -5.69 -8.53 7.81
N THR A 145 -6.64 -8.70 6.88
CA THR A 145 -6.44 -9.29 5.56
C THR A 145 -5.26 -8.67 4.80
N PHE A 146 -5.06 -7.36 4.93
CA PHE A 146 -3.96 -6.65 4.28
C PHE A 146 -2.70 -6.52 5.14
N ALA A 147 -2.73 -7.03 6.38
CA ALA A 147 -1.68 -6.88 7.39
C ALA A 147 -1.22 -5.41 7.48
N LEU A 148 -2.19 -4.51 7.65
CA LEU A 148 -1.91 -3.07 7.76
C LEU A 148 -1.01 -2.82 8.97
N SER A 149 -0.07 -1.88 8.86
CA SER A 149 0.71 -1.45 10.01
C SER A 149 -0.12 -0.57 10.96
N THR A 150 0.35 -0.43 12.19
CA THR A 150 -0.21 0.44 13.22
C THR A 150 -0.39 1.88 12.73
N TYR A 151 0.60 2.46 12.05
CA TYR A 151 0.57 3.88 11.65
C TYR A 151 -0.04 4.16 10.27
N PHE A 152 -0.42 3.12 9.52
CA PHE A 152 -0.91 3.29 8.15
C PHE A 152 -2.15 4.18 8.05
N ALA A 153 -3.07 4.10 9.02
CA ALA A 153 -4.27 4.93 9.03
C ALA A 153 -3.94 6.41 9.19
N ALA A 154 -3.00 6.76 10.07
CA ALA A 154 -2.60 8.15 10.28
C ALA A 154 -1.95 8.76 9.02
N GLU A 155 -1.06 8.01 8.37
CA GLU A 155 -0.40 8.43 7.13
C GLU A 155 -1.39 8.57 5.97
N THR A 156 -2.30 7.59 5.82
CA THR A 156 -3.31 7.61 4.77
C THR A 156 -4.32 8.74 4.99
N LEU A 157 -4.67 9.04 6.24
CA LEU A 157 -5.56 10.15 6.57
C LEU A 157 -4.96 11.49 6.13
N GLU A 158 -3.70 11.75 6.47
CA GLU A 158 -2.98 12.96 6.05
C GLU A 158 -2.92 13.07 4.52
N GLN A 159 -2.61 11.97 3.83
CA GLN A 159 -2.56 11.92 2.37
C GLN A 159 -3.94 12.17 1.72
N LEU A 160 -5.01 11.56 2.23
CA LEU A 160 -6.37 11.74 1.69
C LEU A 160 -6.91 13.13 1.99
N ALA A 161 -6.63 13.68 3.18
CA ALA A 161 -7.01 15.04 3.54
C ALA A 161 -6.37 16.09 2.63
N ALA A 162 -5.07 15.94 2.33
CA ALA A 162 -4.35 16.80 1.39
C ALA A 162 -4.90 16.73 -0.05
N GLN A 163 -5.57 15.63 -0.40
CA GLN A 163 -6.24 15.46 -1.70
C GLN A 163 -7.72 15.90 -1.69
N GLY A 164 -8.18 16.54 -0.61
CA GLY A 164 -9.53 17.08 -0.53
C GLY A 164 -10.60 16.05 -0.13
N ALA A 165 -10.24 14.92 0.49
CA ALA A 165 -11.22 13.97 0.98
C ALA A 165 -12.19 14.61 1.99
N GLU A 166 -13.48 14.27 1.89
CA GLU A 166 -14.51 14.75 2.81
C GLU A 166 -14.25 14.30 4.24
N LEU A 167 -14.65 15.14 5.20
CA LEU A 167 -14.40 14.86 6.60
C LEU A 167 -15.11 13.57 7.06
N ALA A 168 -16.32 13.32 6.58
CA ALA A 168 -17.08 12.11 6.90
C ALA A 168 -16.31 10.82 6.53
N LEU A 169 -15.63 10.82 5.38
CA LEU A 169 -14.79 9.70 4.95
C LEU A 169 -13.60 9.50 5.89
N LEU A 170 -12.92 10.60 6.25
CA LEU A 170 -11.75 10.56 7.14
C LEU A 170 -12.12 10.08 8.55
N THR A 171 -13.23 10.57 9.10
CA THR A 171 -13.75 10.12 10.40
C THR A 171 -14.08 8.63 10.36
N ARG A 172 -14.80 8.18 9.31
CA ARG A 172 -15.18 6.77 9.19
C ARG A 172 -13.98 5.84 9.06
N LEU A 173 -12.92 6.27 8.38
CA LEU A 173 -11.66 5.53 8.27
C LEU A 173 -11.05 5.29 9.66
N VAL A 174 -10.96 6.33 10.50
CA VAL A 174 -10.40 6.22 11.85
C VAL A 174 -11.23 5.27 12.71
N GLU A 175 -12.56 5.34 12.64
CA GLU A 175 -13.46 4.45 13.37
C GLU A 175 -13.30 2.98 12.95
N LEU A 176 -13.23 2.71 11.64
CA LEU A 176 -12.99 1.36 11.14
C LEU A 176 -11.65 0.83 11.63
N PHE A 177 -10.61 1.66 11.57
CA PHE A 177 -9.29 1.27 12.06
C PHE A 177 -9.30 1.01 13.57
N ARG A 178 -9.97 1.86 14.38
CA ARG A 178 -10.18 1.64 15.82
C ARG A 178 -10.86 0.29 16.08
N SER A 179 -11.89 -0.06 15.31
CA SER A 179 -12.64 -1.32 15.50
C SER A 179 -11.82 -2.60 15.24
N LYS A 180 -10.69 -2.47 14.54
CA LYS A 180 -9.79 -3.60 14.20
C LYS A 180 -8.51 -3.63 15.02
N ARG A 181 -8.38 -2.75 16.01
CA ARG A 181 -7.16 -2.60 16.80
C ARG A 181 -7.45 -2.79 18.29
N PRO A 182 -6.46 -3.29 19.05
CA PRO A 182 -6.59 -3.38 20.50
C PRO A 182 -6.72 -1.98 21.10
N ALA A 183 -7.37 -1.91 22.27
CA ALA A 183 -7.44 -0.68 23.06
C ALA A 183 -6.01 -0.20 23.38
N GLY A 184 -5.77 1.11 23.28
CA GLY A 184 -4.45 1.71 23.53
C GLY A 184 -3.46 1.59 22.37
N ASP A 185 -3.88 1.12 21.19
CA ASP A 185 -3.06 1.17 19.98
C ASP A 185 -2.63 2.61 19.67
N LYS A 186 -1.31 2.83 19.60
CA LYS A 186 -0.69 4.15 19.38
C LYS A 186 -0.97 4.70 17.98
N GLY A 187 -1.24 3.84 17.01
CA GLY A 187 -1.56 4.19 15.63
C GLY A 187 -2.96 4.76 15.49
N VAL A 188 -3.94 4.22 16.22
CA VAL A 188 -5.30 4.77 16.31
C VAL A 188 -5.26 6.16 16.98
N ALA A 189 -4.51 6.32 18.08
CA ALA A 189 -4.32 7.63 18.70
C ALA A 189 -3.69 8.64 17.71
N ALA A 190 -2.65 8.24 16.99
CA ALA A 190 -2.03 9.06 15.96
C ALA A 190 -3.02 9.45 14.85
N ALA A 191 -3.87 8.53 14.40
CA ALA A 191 -4.90 8.80 13.40
C ALA A 191 -5.92 9.84 13.89
N TYR A 192 -6.38 9.75 15.15
CA TYR A 192 -7.24 10.76 15.75
C TYR A 192 -6.56 12.14 15.86
N HIS A 193 -5.28 12.19 16.24
CA HIS A 193 -4.54 13.45 16.25
C HIS A 193 -4.43 14.08 14.86
N ARG A 194 -4.21 13.27 13.82
CA ARG A 194 -4.19 13.75 12.43
C ARG A 194 -5.58 14.23 11.97
N LEU A 195 -6.64 13.51 12.33
CA LEU A 195 -8.02 13.96 12.07
C LEU A 195 -8.29 15.32 12.71
N LEU A 196 -7.91 15.49 13.98
CA LEU A 196 -8.10 16.75 14.70
C LEU A 196 -7.34 17.92 14.05
N ALA A 197 -6.10 17.68 13.58
CA ALA A 197 -5.33 18.67 12.84
C ALA A 197 -6.06 19.10 11.56
N VAL A 198 -6.52 18.14 10.76
CA VAL A 198 -7.27 18.40 9.52
C VAL A 198 -8.55 19.18 9.77
N VAL A 199 -9.30 18.83 10.83
CA VAL A 199 -10.55 19.53 11.17
C VAL A 199 -10.30 20.97 11.60
N ARG A 200 -9.25 21.20 12.40
CA ARG A 200 -8.84 22.54 12.83
C ARG A 200 -8.42 23.40 11.65
N GLU A 201 -7.67 22.83 10.70
CA GLU A 201 -7.31 23.51 9.45
C GLU A 201 -8.53 23.89 8.62
N ARG A 202 -9.57 23.04 8.61
CA ARG A 202 -10.85 23.31 7.94
C ARG A 202 -11.76 24.29 8.69
N LYS A 203 -11.37 24.71 9.90
CA LYS A 203 -12.11 25.66 10.76
C LYS A 203 -13.55 25.20 11.07
N ASP A 204 -13.78 23.90 11.13
CA ASP A 204 -15.07 23.34 11.53
C ASP A 204 -15.09 23.14 13.06
N GLU A 205 -15.70 24.07 13.78
CA GLU A 205 -15.74 24.03 15.24
C GLU A 205 -16.57 22.86 15.80
N GLY A 206 -17.67 22.50 15.13
CA GLY A 206 -18.54 21.40 15.52
C GLY A 206 -17.80 20.07 15.41
N ALA A 207 -17.16 19.85 14.26
CA ALA A 207 -16.32 18.68 14.06
C ALA A 207 -15.09 18.68 14.97
N THR A 208 -14.52 19.85 15.30
CA THR A 208 -13.36 19.93 16.20
C THR A 208 -13.73 19.41 17.58
N LYS A 209 -14.90 19.81 18.10
CA LYS A 209 -15.44 19.32 19.38
C LYS A 209 -15.69 17.81 19.32
N ALA A 210 -16.32 17.32 18.25
CA ALA A 210 -16.58 15.89 18.07
C ALA A 210 -15.29 15.05 18.00
N ALA A 211 -14.30 15.47 17.20
CA ALA A 211 -13.02 14.78 17.07
C ALA A 211 -12.22 14.81 18.38
N THR A 212 -12.26 15.92 19.13
CA THR A 212 -11.62 16.03 20.44
C THR A 212 -12.28 15.10 21.46
N ALA A 213 -13.61 15.03 21.47
CA ALA A 213 -14.36 14.12 22.33
C ALA A 213 -14.03 12.65 22.01
N ALA A 214 -14.02 12.27 20.72
CA ALA A 214 -13.70 10.91 20.28
C ALA A 214 -12.26 10.50 20.65
N LEU A 215 -11.29 11.40 20.51
CA LEU A 215 -9.91 11.15 20.96
C LEU A 215 -9.85 10.97 22.48
N LYS A 216 -10.52 11.83 23.25
CA LYS A 216 -10.55 11.73 24.72
C LYS A 216 -11.17 10.41 25.16
N GLU A 217 -12.30 10.03 24.57
CA GLU A 217 -12.97 8.75 24.83
C GLU A 217 -12.04 7.57 24.54
N TYR A 218 -11.33 7.59 23.40
CA TYR A 218 -10.39 6.54 23.05
C TYR A 218 -9.23 6.42 24.05
N LEU A 219 -8.66 7.54 24.49
CA LEU A 219 -7.55 7.55 25.45
C LEU A 219 -7.96 7.16 26.88
N MET A 220 -9.24 7.36 27.22
CA MET A 220 -9.79 6.99 28.54
C MET A 220 -10.42 5.59 28.56
N ALA A 221 -10.53 4.92 27.40
CA ALA A 221 -11.08 3.58 27.33
C ALA A 221 -10.19 2.60 28.12
N PRO A 222 -10.75 1.81 29.05
CA PRO A 222 -9.98 0.79 29.77
C PRO A 222 -9.39 -0.21 28.77
N PRO A 223 -8.17 -0.71 29.00
CA PRO A 223 -7.60 -1.75 28.15
C PRO A 223 -8.51 -2.98 28.18
N VAL A 224 -9.04 -3.36 27.03
CA VAL A 224 -9.82 -4.60 26.90
C VAL A 224 -8.84 -5.76 27.08
N GLU A 225 -9.04 -6.56 28.13
CA GLU A 225 -8.37 -7.84 28.28
C GLU A 225 -8.73 -8.72 27.08
N VAL A 226 -7.73 -9.01 26.24
CA VAL A 226 -7.88 -9.99 25.16
C VAL A 226 -7.99 -11.36 25.83
N PRO A 227 -9.09 -12.12 25.66
CA PRO A 227 -9.14 -13.50 26.15
C PRO A 227 -7.93 -14.25 25.55
N PRO A 228 -7.16 -15.00 26.35
CA PRO A 228 -6.03 -15.75 25.82
C PRO A 228 -6.51 -16.65 24.70
N ALA A 229 -5.84 -16.57 23.55
CA ALA A 229 -6.06 -17.49 22.44
C ALA A 229 -5.99 -18.92 23.00
N ALA A 230 -7.07 -19.68 22.85
CA ALA A 230 -7.14 -21.07 23.27
C ALA A 230 -5.91 -21.79 22.70
N ALA A 231 -5.02 -22.21 23.60
CA ALA A 231 -3.82 -22.95 23.24
C ALA A 231 -4.25 -24.18 22.46
N ALA A 232 -3.81 -24.29 21.21
CA ALA A 232 -3.94 -25.52 20.44
C ALA A 232 -3.25 -26.64 21.23
N ALA A 233 -4.03 -27.62 21.66
CA ALA A 233 -3.50 -28.81 22.33
C ALA A 233 -2.56 -29.57 21.37
N PRO A 234 -1.40 -30.05 21.83
CA PRO A 234 -0.50 -30.83 20.98
C PRO A 234 -1.16 -32.16 20.59
N ALA A 235 -1.17 -32.45 19.29
CA ALA A 235 -1.60 -33.74 18.76
C ALA A 235 -0.68 -34.85 19.31
N ALA A 236 -1.26 -35.80 20.03
CA ALA A 236 -0.58 -37.00 20.48
C ALA A 236 -0.13 -37.83 19.26
N VAL A 237 1.17 -38.07 19.18
CA VAL A 237 1.78 -39.02 18.24
C VAL A 237 1.32 -40.42 18.63
N VAL A 238 0.49 -41.05 17.80
CA VAL A 238 0.28 -42.49 17.88
C VAL A 238 1.32 -43.15 16.98
N ALA A 239 2.41 -43.60 17.60
CA ALA A 239 3.24 -44.64 17.03
C ALA A 239 2.43 -45.93 17.02
N SER A 240 2.28 -46.57 15.86
CA SER A 240 1.84 -47.97 15.78
C SER A 240 3.02 -48.81 15.30
N ALA A 241 3.26 -49.86 16.07
CA ALA A 241 4.26 -50.90 15.88
C ALA A 241 3.94 -51.79 14.67
#